data_AF-A0A8J6QCK8-F1
#
_entry.id   AF-A0A8J6QCK8-F1
#
_cell.length_a   1.000
_cell.length_b   1.000
_cell.length_c   1.000
_cell.angle_alpha   90.00
_cell.angle_beta   90.00
_cell.angle_gamma   90.00
#
_symmetry.space_group_name_H-M   'P 1'
#
loop_
_entity.id
_entity.type
_entity.pdbx_description
1 polymer ?
#
loop_
_entity_poly.entity_id
_entity_poly.type
_entity_poly.pdbx_seq_one_letter_code
_entity_poly.pdbx_strand_id
1 'polypeptide(L)' 'MALGPQWLQRFNFIERARLERELWDAFERGEPIEQLVEQCQPGFRKEVWSTTAVRIRKIESMMRDQQRPGG' A
#
# COMPACT_ATOMS: atom_id res chain seq x y z
N MET A 1 1.47 -26.26 0.08
CA MET A 1 0.32 -25.56 -0.54
C MET A 1 -0.68 -25.29 0.58
N ALA A 2 -0.83 -24.04 1.03
CA ALA A 2 -1.78 -23.71 2.08
C ALA A 2 -3.19 -23.56 1.47
N LEU A 3 -3.98 -24.63 1.57
CA LEU A 3 -5.39 -24.67 1.19
C LEU A 3 -6.26 -24.24 2.40
N GLY A 4 -6.07 -23.00 2.84
CA GLY A 4 -6.97 -22.36 3.79
C GLY A 4 -8.02 -21.52 3.03
N PRO A 5 -9.22 -21.29 3.57
CA PRO A 5 -10.21 -20.46 2.89
C PRO A 5 -9.67 -19.03 2.69
N GLN A 6 -9.44 -18.60 1.45
CA GLN A 6 -8.98 -17.24 1.10
C GLN A 6 -9.82 -16.11 1.75
N TRP A 7 -11.06 -16.38 2.15
CA TRP A 7 -11.91 -15.41 2.84
C TRP A 7 -11.43 -15.07 4.26
N LEU A 8 -10.77 -16.00 4.97
CA LEU A 8 -10.19 -15.72 6.30
C LEU A 8 -8.99 -14.77 6.23
N GLN A 9 -8.21 -14.82 5.13
CA GLN A 9 -7.11 -13.87 4.92
C GLN A 9 -7.62 -12.43 4.73
N ARG A 10 -8.79 -12.24 4.08
CA ARG A 10 -9.43 -10.92 3.95
C ARG A 10 -9.84 -10.31 5.29
N PHE A 11 -10.05 -11.12 6.33
CA PHE A 11 -10.32 -10.68 7.70
C PHE A 11 -9.05 -10.63 8.59
N ASN A 12 -7.87 -10.92 8.04
CA ASN A 12 -6.63 -10.79 8.77
C ASN A 12 -6.20 -9.31 8.82
N PHE A 13 -6.88 -8.54 9.68
CA PHE A 13 -6.61 -7.11 9.89
C PHE A 13 -5.17 -6.84 10.31
N ILE A 14 -4.57 -7.75 11.09
CA ILE A 14 -3.18 -7.63 11.55
C ILE A 14 -2.21 -7.72 10.36
N GLU A 15 -2.34 -8.77 9.54
CA GLU A 15 -1.48 -8.95 8.37
C GLU A 15 -1.71 -7.85 7.34
N ARG A 16 -2.97 -7.42 7.15
CA ARG A 16 -3.26 -6.26 6.32
C ARG A 16 -2.54 -5.01 6.82
N ALA A 17 -2.70 -4.65 8.09
CA ALA A 17 -2.07 -3.47 8.67
C ALA A 17 -0.53 -3.53 8.58
N ARG A 18 0.04 -4.72 8.77
CA ARG A 18 1.49 -4.96 8.59
C ARG A 18 1.92 -4.69 7.16
N LEU A 19 1.20 -5.22 6.17
CA LEU A 19 1.50 -5.03 4.75
C LEU A 19 1.27 -3.58 4.30
N GLU A 20 0.23 -2.92 4.81
CA GLU A 20 0.00 -1.49 4.60
C GLU A 20 1.19 -0.68 5.13
N ARG A 21 1.64 -0.96 6.37
CA ARG A 21 2.80 -0.31 6.98
C ARG A 21 4.08 -0.53 6.19
N GLU A 22 4.33 -1.75 5.72
CA GLU A 22 5.52 -2.09 4.93
C GLU A 22 5.65 -1.20 3.68
N LEU A 23 4.54 -0.93 2.99
CA LEU A 23 4.56 -0.06 1.80
C LEU A 23 4.70 1.43 2.17
N TRP A 24 4.09 1.86 3.28
CA TRP A 24 4.29 3.21 3.81
C TRP A 24 5.76 3.45 4.19
N ASP A 25 6.42 2.51 4.88
CA ASP A 25 7.83 2.64 5.24
C ASP A 25 8.72 2.71 3.98
N ALA A 26 8.40 1.96 2.91
CA ALA A 26 9.11 2.06 1.63
C ALA A 26 8.93 3.44 0.98
N PHE A 27 7.71 3.98 1.00
CA PHE A 27 7.45 5.35 0.53
C PHE A 27 8.21 6.40 1.35
N GLU A 28 8.22 6.28 2.68
CA GLU A 28 8.96 7.18 3.58
C GLU A 28 10.47 7.14 3.33
N ARG A 29 11.01 5.99 2.89
CA ARG A 29 12.41 5.83 2.46
C ARG A 29 12.69 6.37 1.04
N GLY A 30 11.67 6.84 0.31
CA GLY A 30 11.80 7.33 -1.06
C GLY A 30 11.91 6.22 -2.11
N GLU A 31 11.52 4.99 -1.79
CA GLU A 31 11.52 3.87 -2.74
C GLU A 31 10.38 4.02 -3.79
N PRO A 32 10.57 3.51 -5.02
CA PRO A 32 9.55 3.56 -6.07
C PRO A 32 8.44 2.53 -5.81
N ILE A 33 7.48 2.89 -4.95
CA ILE A 33 6.42 1.97 -4.49
C ILE A 33 5.59 1.35 -5.62
N GLU A 34 5.40 2.02 -6.74
CA GLU A 34 4.70 1.48 -7.92
C GLU A 34 5.45 0.29 -8.51
N GLN A 35 6.77 0.37 -8.63
CA GLN A 35 7.59 -0.73 -9.13
C GLN A 35 7.58 -1.91 -8.16
N LEU A 36 7.59 -1.64 -6.85
CA LEU A 36 7.46 -2.67 -5.82
C LEU A 36 6.12 -3.41 -5.92
N VAL A 37 5.02 -2.68 -6.17
CA VAL A 37 3.68 -3.24 -6.38
C VAL A 37 3.63 -4.08 -7.66
N GLU A 38 4.19 -3.59 -8.76
CA GLU A 38 4.20 -4.27 -10.06
C GLU A 38 4.94 -5.61 -9.99
N GLN A 39 6.14 -5.60 -9.38
CA GLN A 39 7.00 -6.76 -9.21
C GLN A 39 6.51 -7.71 -8.12
N CYS A 40 5.59 -7.28 -7.25
CA CYS A 40 4.98 -8.15 -6.25
C CYS A 40 4.22 -9.30 -6.94
N GLN A 41 4.44 -10.52 -6.47
CA GLN A 41 3.70 -11.69 -6.93
C GLN A 41 2.20 -11.54 -6.65
N PRO A 42 1.30 -12.05 -7.51
CA PRO A 42 -0.14 -12.02 -7.28
C PRO A 42 -0.52 -12.69 -5.94
N GLY A 43 -1.50 -12.11 -5.26
CA GLY A 43 -2.00 -12.60 -3.97
C GLY A 43 -2.33 -11.45 -3.01
N PHE A 44 -2.57 -11.80 -1.74
CA PHE A 44 -3.05 -10.86 -0.72
C PHE A 44 -2.12 -9.65 -0.52
N ARG A 45 -0.80 -9.85 -0.55
CA ARG A 45 0.17 -8.74 -0.50
C ARG A 45 -0.03 -7.76 -1.65
N LYS A 46 -0.09 -8.26 -2.89
CA LYS A 46 -0.27 -7.39 -4.07
C LYS A 46 -1.58 -6.63 -4.01
N GLU A 47 -2.67 -7.26 -3.57
CA GLU A 47 -3.96 -6.59 -3.38
C GLU A 47 -3.87 -5.44 -2.35
N VAL A 48 -3.33 -5.72 -1.16
CA VAL A 48 -3.17 -4.71 -0.11
C VAL A 48 -2.28 -3.58 -0.61
N TRP A 49 -1.10 -3.89 -1.13
CA TRP A 49 -0.15 -2.91 -1.62
C TRP A 49 -0.71 -2.05 -2.76
N SER A 50 -1.46 -2.64 -3.69
CA SER A 50 -2.08 -1.90 -4.79
C SER A 50 -3.06 -0.84 -4.25
N THR A 51 -3.90 -1.20 -3.27
CA THR A 51 -4.83 -0.24 -2.66
C THR A 51 -4.12 0.83 -1.82
N THR A 52 -3.03 0.45 -1.15
CA THR A 52 -2.23 1.35 -0.32
C THR A 52 -1.47 2.36 -1.17
N ALA A 53 -0.87 1.95 -2.29
CA ALA A 53 -0.19 2.84 -3.23
C ALA A 53 -1.11 3.98 -3.72
N VAL A 54 -2.35 3.64 -4.08
CA VAL A 54 -3.37 4.64 -4.49
C VAL A 54 -3.64 5.64 -3.36
N ARG A 55 -3.77 5.16 -2.11
CA ARG A 55 -3.99 6.02 -0.93
C ARG A 55 -2.78 6.93 -0.66
N ILE A 56 -1.56 6.39 -0.72
CA ILE A 56 -0.31 7.15 -0.56
C ILE A 56 -0.29 8.31 -1.56
N ARG A 57 -0.52 8.05 -2.86
CA ARG A 57 -0.49 9.07 -3.90
C ARG A 57 -1.57 10.13 -3.74
N LYS A 58 -2.77 9.74 -3.30
CA LYS A 58 -3.83 10.70 -2.99
C LYS A 58 -3.42 11.64 -1.86
N ILE A 59 -2.89 11.10 -0.77
CA ILE A 59 -2.42 11.90 0.38
C ILE A 59 -1.26 12.80 -0.04
N GLU A 60 -0.29 12.26 -0.78
CA GLU A 60 0.86 13.02 -1.29
C GLU A 60 0.41 14.20 -2.17
N SER A 61 -0.57 14.01 -3.05
CA SER A 61 -1.17 15.11 -3.83
C SER A 61 -1.82 16.15 -2.92
N MET A 62 -2.66 15.71 -1.98
CA MET A 62 -3.33 16.62 -1.04
C MET A 62 -2.33 17.44 -0.21
N MET A 63 -1.23 16.82 0.21
CA MET A 63 -0.16 17.49 0.96
C MET A 63 0.61 18.48 0.10
N ARG A 64 0.87 18.17 -1.18
CA ARG A 64 1.45 19.13 -2.14
C ARG A 64 0.51 20.31 -2.39
N ASP A 65 -0.78 20.03 -2.54
CA ASP A 65 -1.80 21.06 -2.79
C ASP A 65 -1.99 21.97 -1.56
N GLN A 66 -1.91 21.44 -0.33
CA GLN A 66 -1.92 22.26 0.90
C GLN A 66 -0.64 23.09 1.08
N GLN A 67 0.52 22.58 0.67
CA GLN A 67 1.80 23.31 0.72
C GLN A 67 1.90 24.45 -0.29
N ARG A 68 0.90 24.62 -1.16
CA ARG A 68 0.69 25.86 -1.92
C ARG A 68 -0.28 26.77 -1.13
N PRO A 69 0.17 27.52 -0.11
CA PRO A 69 -0.62 28.67 0.32
C PRO A 69 -0.70 29.64 -0.86
N GLY A 70 -1.86 30.27 -1.02
CA GLY A 70 -2.28 31.03 -2.21
C GLY A 70 -1.14 31.76 -2.95
N GLY A 71 -1.07 31.52 -4.26
CA GLY A 71 -0.49 32.49 -5.18
C GLY A 71 -1.37 33.73 -5.27
#